data_AF-A0A8K0JY85-F1
#
_entry.id   AF-A0A8K0JY85-F1
#
_cell.length_a   1.000
_cell.length_b   1.000
_cell.length_c   1.000
_cell.angle_alpha   90.00
_cell.angle_beta   90.00
_cell.angle_gamma   90.00
#
_symmetry.space_group_name_H-M   'P 1'
#
loop_
_entity.id
_entity.type
_entity.pdbx_description
1 polymer ?
#
loop_
_entity_poly.entity_id
_entity_poly.type
_entity_poly.pdbx_seq_one_letter_code
_entity_poly.pdbx_strand_id
1 'polypeptide(L)'
;MKRPAWFRCRSSRPSGRRDPVTVWLTEIAALCEPECMATLQSKSLLPPGTSAGGACDLPALTLVADARNAVRTLQLRAHVISAEFVKLCQQMEQGSLDQAPPLVQSLVGHVTEFVRGCHGGAAVCAKDCCSEEESALLTACDRLRFAAVPSLMPLDPEEIAGHVASLGHAFTHVVDLVLSREIQVLVTVLEDADSELAQRSALSGLAALGLEGAHLSRLVAQCGGVRALLSVAIDSRSSPVRATALRALATICCVAEAVREFEKAGGVEIIADVLTESGRETASGKRRRSEMEASEAAAVLAQITAPWMEDNDSVEGLVEHIRPIVHALARLVEETRSTETLLLAAAALANLTFMEPRAVWPLVESGAAQKLLEAVRAAGPRIPASVFLREQAATLIANMAAVPETRTHLAGSGDSSGRTVTALLCFLQVRHSPLQRVNEISAAERLQQKSAIALSRLCSDPEVSKQVVEMQGVSRLVRLCVDERERNHSDGVLIACLAALRKISANCGTKVIEDLGAMDLVEPRLLDSFLLYSSRQESYV
;
A
#
# COMPACT_ATOMS: atom_id res chain seq x y z
N MET A 1 40.19 -44.32 -8.02
CA MET A 1 39.10 -43.85 -7.14
C MET A 1 38.12 -44.98 -6.92
N LYS A 2 38.17 -45.63 -5.75
CA LYS A 2 37.27 -46.73 -5.38
C LYS A 2 36.01 -46.14 -4.77
N ARG A 3 34.83 -46.44 -5.34
CA ARG A 3 33.52 -46.05 -4.79
C ARG A 3 33.36 -46.64 -3.38
N PRO A 4 32.85 -45.88 -2.38
CA PRO A 4 32.60 -46.42 -1.06
C PRO A 4 31.37 -47.34 -1.10
N ALA A 5 31.49 -48.49 -0.44
CA ALA A 5 30.60 -49.64 -0.56
C ALA A 5 29.34 -49.57 0.31
N TRP A 6 28.63 -48.44 0.33
CA TRP A 6 27.38 -48.29 1.11
C TRP A 6 26.09 -48.61 0.34
N PHE A 7 26.20 -49.20 -0.86
CA PHE A 7 25.08 -49.89 -1.53
C PHE A 7 25.40 -51.38 -1.67
N ARG A 8 25.44 -52.10 -0.56
CA ARG A 8 25.19 -53.55 -0.55
C ARG A 8 24.16 -53.83 0.52
N CYS A 9 22.89 -53.69 0.16
CA CYS A 9 21.80 -54.32 0.90
C CYS A 9 22.04 -55.84 0.80
N ARG A 10 22.71 -56.43 1.79
CA ARG A 10 22.75 -57.89 1.94
C ARG A 10 21.33 -58.32 2.29
N SER A 11 20.58 -58.76 1.29
CA SER A 11 19.36 -59.55 1.46
C SER A 11 19.74 -60.94 2.00
N SER A 12 20.14 -61.03 3.25
CA SER A 12 20.12 -62.28 3.99
C SER A 12 18.94 -62.22 4.93
N ARG A 13 17.82 -62.84 4.54
CA ARG A 13 16.71 -63.14 5.45
C ARG A 13 17.23 -64.05 6.57
N PRO A 14 17.07 -63.70 7.86
CA PRO A 14 16.90 -64.69 8.88
C PRO A 14 15.40 -64.86 9.14
N SER A 15 14.96 -66.10 9.00
CA SER A 15 13.73 -66.63 9.58
C SER A 15 13.63 -66.28 11.07
N GLY A 16 12.55 -65.61 11.43
CA GLY A 16 12.22 -65.18 12.79
C GLY A 16 11.71 -63.74 12.76
N ARG A 17 10.44 -63.52 13.15
CA ARG A 17 9.91 -62.16 13.39
C ARG A 17 10.87 -61.47 14.36
N ARG A 18 11.71 -60.56 13.87
CA ARG A 18 12.52 -59.73 14.75
C ARG A 18 11.58 -58.80 15.48
N ASP A 19 11.78 -58.73 16.79
CA ASP A 19 11.04 -57.84 17.67
C ASP A 19 11.18 -56.39 17.16
N PRO A 20 10.07 -55.63 17.00
CA PRO A 20 10.11 -54.25 16.50
C PRO A 20 11.07 -53.34 17.28
N VAL A 21 11.24 -53.60 18.59
CA VAL A 21 12.20 -52.86 19.43
C VAL A 21 13.63 -53.15 18.99
N THR A 22 13.99 -54.40 18.66
CA THR A 22 15.31 -54.72 18.12
C THR A 22 15.59 -54.02 16.80
N VAL A 23 14.59 -53.89 15.93
CA VAL A 23 14.74 -53.19 14.64
C VAL A 23 14.96 -51.69 14.87
N TRP A 24 14.13 -51.07 15.72
CA TRP A 24 14.25 -49.66 16.08
C TRP A 24 15.61 -49.34 16.73
N LEU A 25 16.09 -50.19 17.66
CA LEU A 25 17.41 -50.03 18.28
C LEU A 25 18.56 -50.14 17.27
N THR A 26 18.44 -51.01 16.25
CA THR A 26 19.44 -51.11 15.17
C THR A 26 19.43 -49.91 14.23
N GLU A 27 18.28 -49.28 14.01
CA GLU A 27 18.17 -48.06 13.20
C GLU A 27 18.69 -46.84 13.97
N ILE A 28 18.35 -46.72 15.26
CA ILE A 28 18.84 -45.63 16.12
C ILE A 28 20.36 -45.62 16.27
N ALA A 29 21.00 -46.80 16.27
CA ALA A 29 22.46 -46.88 16.35
C ALA A 29 23.17 -46.12 15.21
N ALA A 30 22.51 -45.89 14.08
CA ALA A 30 23.01 -45.11 12.95
C ALA A 30 22.35 -43.73 12.78
N LEU A 31 21.24 -43.47 13.50
CA LEU A 31 20.60 -42.16 13.54
C LEU A 31 21.31 -41.28 14.56
N CYS A 32 22.19 -40.43 14.05
CA CYS A 32 22.73 -39.29 14.78
C CYS A 32 22.19 -38.04 14.09
N GLU A 33 21.70 -37.06 14.85
CA GLU A 33 21.48 -35.71 14.32
C GLU A 33 22.84 -35.01 14.28
N PRO A 34 23.49 -34.88 13.12
CA PRO A 34 24.81 -34.26 13.07
C PRO A 34 24.68 -32.77 13.40
N GLU A 35 25.59 -32.26 14.23
CA GLU A 35 25.73 -30.81 14.39
C GLU A 35 26.10 -30.16 13.04
N CYS A 36 25.67 -28.91 12.81
CA CYS A 36 25.97 -28.21 11.57
C CYS A 36 27.49 -27.93 11.46
N MET A 37 28.19 -28.69 10.62
CA MET A 37 29.66 -28.59 10.45
C MET A 37 30.09 -27.57 9.38
N ALA A 38 29.18 -26.71 8.89
CA ALA A 38 29.52 -25.72 7.87
C ALA A 38 30.33 -24.55 8.47
N THR A 39 31.66 -24.59 8.31
CA THR A 39 32.58 -23.52 8.74
C THR A 39 32.86 -22.52 7.61
N LEU A 40 31.81 -22.01 6.96
CA LEU A 40 31.96 -21.02 5.89
C LEU A 40 32.55 -19.72 6.44
N GLN A 41 33.67 -19.30 5.88
CA GLN A 41 34.30 -18.01 6.19
C GLN A 41 33.84 -16.97 5.16
N SER A 42 33.46 -15.78 5.62
CA SER A 42 33.23 -14.62 4.78
C SER A 42 34.30 -13.56 5.06
N LYS A 43 34.69 -12.81 4.03
CA LYS A 43 35.55 -11.63 4.15
C LYS A 43 34.70 -10.40 3.90
N SER A 44 34.79 -9.40 4.80
CA SER A 44 34.12 -8.12 4.59
C SER A 44 34.66 -7.45 3.32
N LEU A 45 33.75 -6.97 2.48
CA LEU A 45 34.08 -6.15 1.32
C LEU A 45 34.39 -4.69 1.71
N LEU A 46 34.05 -4.29 2.94
CA LEU A 46 34.37 -3.00 3.54
C LEU A 46 35.60 -3.18 4.44
N PRO A 47 36.81 -2.80 3.99
CA PRO A 47 37.98 -2.78 4.85
C PRO A 47 37.86 -1.67 5.90
N PRO A 48 38.31 -1.89 7.15
CA PRO A 48 38.38 -0.82 8.15
C PRO A 48 39.43 0.23 7.71
N GLY A 49 38.98 1.45 7.46
CA GLY A 49 39.84 2.65 7.41
C GLY A 49 40.60 2.96 6.12
N THR A 50 40.15 2.52 4.94
CA THR A 50 40.82 2.90 3.66
C THR A 50 40.05 3.96 2.90
N SER A 51 40.66 5.14 2.74
CA SER A 51 40.27 6.14 1.75
C SER A 51 40.37 5.54 0.34
N ALA A 52 39.30 5.74 -0.42
CA ALA A 52 39.12 5.25 -1.78
C ALA A 52 40.26 5.71 -2.69
N GLY A 53 41.02 4.75 -3.20
CA GLY A 53 42.12 4.97 -4.14
C GLY A 53 42.09 3.92 -5.27
N GLY A 54 40.94 3.71 -5.87
CA GLY A 54 40.77 2.83 -7.03
C GLY A 54 39.40 3.03 -7.66
N ALA A 55 39.36 3.05 -9.00
CA ALA A 55 38.21 3.32 -9.86
C ALA A 55 37.06 2.30 -9.72
N CYS A 56 36.44 2.25 -8.55
CA CYS A 56 35.28 1.43 -8.23
C CYS A 56 34.18 2.33 -7.65
N ASP A 57 32.93 2.04 -7.96
CA ASP A 57 31.71 2.66 -7.40
C ASP A 57 31.56 2.52 -5.87
N LEU A 58 32.56 1.91 -5.22
CA LEU A 58 32.60 1.62 -3.79
C LEU A 58 32.37 2.84 -2.91
N PRO A 59 32.87 4.06 -3.21
CA PRO A 59 32.58 5.25 -2.42
C PRO A 59 31.09 5.62 -2.42
N ALA A 60 30.45 5.65 -3.59
CA ALA A 60 29.04 5.98 -3.71
C ALA A 60 28.14 4.92 -3.04
N LEU A 61 28.50 3.65 -3.16
CA LEU A 61 27.78 2.56 -2.50
C LEU A 61 27.93 2.60 -0.98
N THR A 62 29.12 2.91 -0.47
CA THR A 62 29.35 3.10 0.96
C THR A 62 28.58 4.30 1.48
N LEU A 63 28.56 5.44 0.77
CA LEU A 63 27.77 6.62 1.14
C LEU A 63 26.27 6.30 1.24
N VAL A 64 25.72 5.56 0.28
CA VAL A 64 24.30 5.13 0.33
C VAL A 64 24.05 4.20 1.51
N ALA A 65 24.93 3.25 1.76
CA ALA A 65 24.78 2.32 2.88
C ALA A 65 24.87 3.03 4.24
N ASP A 66 25.83 3.95 4.38
CA ASP A 66 26.04 4.74 5.58
C ASP A 66 24.86 5.67 5.85
N ALA A 67 24.36 6.38 4.84
CA ALA A 67 23.18 7.24 4.96
C ALA A 67 21.93 6.44 5.37
N ARG A 68 21.70 5.27 4.77
CA ARG A 68 20.58 4.38 5.16
C ARG A 68 20.71 3.89 6.61
N ASN A 69 21.90 3.49 7.02
CA ASN A 69 22.17 3.06 8.39
C ASN A 69 22.01 4.21 9.39
N ALA A 70 22.42 5.42 9.00
CA ALA A 70 22.25 6.64 9.79
C ALA A 70 20.75 6.94 9.99
N VAL A 71 19.95 6.98 8.92
CA VAL A 71 18.49 7.18 9.01
C VAL A 71 17.84 6.17 9.95
N ARG A 72 18.13 4.87 9.77
CA ARG A 72 17.58 3.81 10.62
C ARG A 72 17.98 4.00 12.10
N THR A 73 19.24 4.35 12.35
CA THR A 73 19.73 4.58 13.71
C THR A 73 19.07 5.80 14.35
N LEU A 74 18.89 6.87 13.58
CA LEU A 74 18.23 8.09 14.01
C LEU A 74 16.76 7.84 14.38
N GLN A 75 16.01 7.12 13.55
CA GLN A 75 14.63 6.75 13.85
C GLN A 75 14.52 5.91 15.13
N LEU A 76 15.39 4.92 15.31
CA LEU A 76 15.39 4.09 16.52
C LEU A 76 15.63 4.93 17.77
N ARG A 77 16.60 5.86 17.73
CA ARG A 77 16.87 6.77 18.85
C ARG A 77 15.73 7.76 19.08
N ALA A 78 15.17 8.33 18.02
CA ALA A 78 14.04 9.24 18.10
C ALA A 78 12.81 8.55 18.69
N HIS A 79 12.59 7.27 18.38
CA HIS A 79 11.50 6.49 18.94
C HIS A 79 11.68 6.25 20.45
N VAL A 80 12.89 5.95 20.92
CA VAL A 80 13.20 5.83 22.35
C VAL A 80 12.92 7.14 23.09
N ILE A 81 13.38 8.27 22.54
CA ILE A 81 13.14 9.59 23.13
C ILE A 81 11.64 9.94 23.12
N SER A 82 10.92 9.64 22.04
CA SER A 82 9.48 9.84 21.94
C SER A 82 8.71 9.02 22.99
N ALA A 83 9.17 7.81 23.31
CA ALA A 83 8.58 7.01 24.38
C ALA A 83 8.78 7.65 25.78
N GLU A 84 9.92 8.30 26.02
CA GLU A 84 10.16 9.06 27.26
C GLU A 84 9.27 10.31 27.34
N PHE A 85 9.05 11.03 26.22
CA PHE A 85 8.07 12.12 26.16
C PHE A 85 6.66 11.62 26.53
N VAL A 86 6.21 10.51 25.96
CA VAL A 86 4.89 9.93 26.24
C VAL A 86 4.74 9.56 27.72
N LYS A 87 5.76 8.93 28.33
CA LYS A 87 5.75 8.61 29.77
C LYS A 87 5.62 9.88 30.62
N LEU A 88 6.36 10.92 30.28
CA LEU A 88 6.31 12.19 31.01
C LEU A 88 4.93 12.84 30.89
N CYS A 89 4.36 12.94 29.68
CA CYS A 89 3.02 13.48 29.48
C CYS A 89 1.94 12.69 30.24
N GLN A 90 1.99 11.36 30.22
CA GLN A 90 1.04 10.51 30.95
C GLN A 90 1.10 10.72 32.48
N GLN A 91 2.30 10.90 33.04
CA GLN A 91 2.45 11.19 34.48
C GLN A 91 1.86 12.56 34.85
N MET A 92 1.98 13.54 33.96
CA MET A 92 1.40 14.85 34.14
C MET A 92 -0.12 14.82 34.09
N GLU A 93 -0.71 14.09 33.13
CA GLU A 93 -2.16 13.88 33.04
C GLU A 93 -2.73 13.17 34.29
N GLN A 94 -1.95 12.27 34.89
CA GLN A 94 -2.31 11.54 36.11
C GLN A 94 -2.08 12.35 37.40
N GLY A 95 -1.58 13.59 37.30
CA GLY A 95 -1.32 14.47 38.45
C GLY A 95 -0.18 14.05 39.37
N SER A 96 0.66 13.09 38.95
CA SER A 96 1.74 12.51 39.76
C SER A 96 3.07 13.24 39.53
N LEU A 97 3.16 14.50 39.98
CA LEU A 97 4.32 15.36 39.73
C LEU A 97 5.61 14.94 40.47
N ASP A 98 5.51 14.09 41.50
CA ASP A 98 6.66 13.61 42.27
C ASP A 98 7.65 12.78 41.41
N GLN A 99 7.17 12.19 40.32
CA GLN A 99 7.98 11.40 39.38
C GLN A 99 8.49 12.21 38.18
N ALA A 100 8.08 13.48 38.05
CA ALA A 100 8.52 14.32 36.94
C ALA A 100 10.05 14.58 36.92
N PRO A 101 10.73 14.88 38.05
CA PRO A 101 12.17 15.16 38.04
C PRO A 101 13.06 14.01 37.47
N PRO A 102 12.91 12.73 37.88
CA PRO A 102 13.72 11.65 37.31
C PRO A 102 13.40 11.39 35.83
N LEU A 103 12.14 11.53 35.40
CA LEU A 103 11.75 11.38 34.00
C LEU A 103 12.30 12.50 33.13
N VAL A 104 12.28 13.74 33.61
CA VAL A 104 12.91 14.88 32.93
C VAL A 104 14.42 14.69 32.81
N GLN A 105 15.08 14.22 33.88
CA GLN A 105 16.52 13.96 33.84
C GLN A 105 16.88 12.85 32.85
N SER A 106 16.05 11.79 32.77
CA SER A 106 16.17 10.71 31.76
C SER A 106 16.02 11.27 30.34
N LEU A 107 14.92 11.97 30.07
CA LEU A 107 14.59 12.56 28.78
C LEU A 107 15.69 13.51 28.29
N VAL A 108 16.10 14.46 29.13
CA VAL A 108 17.18 15.42 28.82
C VAL A 108 18.51 14.68 28.57
N GLY A 109 18.80 13.64 29.35
CA GLY A 109 19.97 12.79 29.14
C GLY A 109 19.98 12.14 27.76
N HIS A 110 18.86 11.54 27.35
CA HIS A 110 18.72 10.92 26.04
C HIS A 110 18.79 11.94 24.89
N VAL A 111 18.16 13.12 25.03
CA VAL A 111 18.23 14.20 24.03
C VAL A 111 19.67 14.71 23.89
N THR A 112 20.38 14.91 24.99
CA THR A 112 21.78 15.37 24.97
C THR A 112 22.70 14.34 24.31
N GLU A 113 22.48 13.05 24.59
CA GLU A 113 23.21 11.97 23.94
C GLU A 113 22.91 11.90 22.43
N PHE A 114 21.66 12.11 22.04
CA PHE A 114 21.24 12.18 20.64
C PHE A 114 21.98 13.30 19.89
N VAL A 115 21.99 14.52 20.42
CA VAL A 115 22.71 15.67 19.81
C VAL A 115 24.21 15.35 19.67
N ARG A 116 24.84 14.81 20.71
CA ARG A 116 26.25 14.39 20.64
C ARG A 116 26.50 13.33 19.56
N GLY A 117 25.54 12.42 19.37
CA GLY A 117 25.58 11.40 18.33
C GLY A 117 25.51 11.96 16.91
N CYS A 118 24.79 13.06 16.70
CA CYS A 118 24.65 13.70 15.38
C CYS A 118 25.98 14.30 14.88
N HIS A 119 26.86 14.72 15.79
CA HIS A 119 28.18 15.27 15.48
C HIS A 119 29.22 14.20 15.08
N GLY A 120 28.95 12.91 15.33
CA GLY A 120 29.90 11.81 15.14
C GLY A 120 29.77 11.04 13.82
N GLY A 121 28.79 11.39 12.96
CA GLY A 121 28.55 10.72 11.68
C GLY A 121 29.51 11.14 10.58
N ALA A 122 30.06 10.18 9.85
CA ALA A 122 31.11 10.34 8.84
C ALA A 122 30.67 10.99 7.50
N ALA A 123 29.60 11.79 7.50
CA ALA A 123 29.17 12.51 6.30
C ALA A 123 29.92 13.84 6.17
N VAL A 124 30.56 14.05 5.01
CA VAL A 124 31.47 15.14 4.61
C VAL A 124 30.93 16.57 4.82
N CYS A 125 29.66 16.74 5.15
CA CYS A 125 28.99 18.04 5.39
C CYS A 125 28.69 18.35 6.88
N ALA A 126 29.35 17.68 7.84
CA ALA A 126 28.86 17.59 9.22
C ALA A 126 29.07 18.78 10.16
N LYS A 127 29.77 19.85 9.78
CA LYS A 127 30.22 20.81 10.80
C LYS A 127 29.34 22.04 11.02
N ASP A 128 28.54 22.49 10.05
CA ASP A 128 28.08 23.89 10.10
C ASP A 128 26.56 24.13 9.95
N CYS A 129 25.72 23.11 9.77
CA CYS A 129 24.33 23.35 9.33
C CYS A 129 23.23 23.27 10.39
N CYS A 130 23.48 22.68 11.57
CA CYS A 130 22.43 22.46 12.60
C CYS A 130 22.77 23.05 13.97
N SER A 131 23.85 23.86 14.08
CA SER A 131 24.37 24.27 15.38
C SER A 131 23.43 25.19 16.15
N GLU A 132 22.64 26.01 15.45
CA GLU A 132 21.69 26.94 16.08
C GLU A 132 20.47 26.20 16.63
N GLU A 133 19.91 25.27 15.86
CA GLU A 133 18.76 24.46 16.23
C GLU A 133 19.11 23.45 17.33
N GLU A 134 20.30 22.86 17.27
CA GLU A 134 20.84 22.02 18.35
C GLU A 134 21.04 22.85 19.63
N SER A 135 21.53 24.09 19.52
CA SER A 135 21.66 24.98 20.67
C SER A 135 20.30 25.37 21.26
N ALA A 136 19.30 25.63 20.41
CA ALA A 136 17.93 25.89 20.83
C ALA A 136 17.31 24.67 21.54
N LEU A 137 17.57 23.46 21.03
CA LEU A 137 17.15 22.20 21.64
C LEU A 137 17.77 22.00 23.03
N LEU A 138 19.08 22.20 23.16
CA LEU A 138 19.77 22.11 24.46
C LEU A 138 19.28 23.19 25.43
N THR A 139 19.00 24.39 24.95
CA THR A 139 18.40 25.46 25.76
C THR A 139 17.01 25.07 26.26
N ALA A 140 16.19 24.41 25.43
CA ALA A 140 14.89 23.88 25.85
C ALA A 140 15.03 22.76 26.90
N CYS A 141 16.06 21.90 26.77
CA CYS A 141 16.39 20.91 27.79
C CYS A 141 16.72 21.56 29.14
N ASP A 142 17.56 22.60 29.13
CA ASP A 142 17.93 23.30 30.36
C ASP A 142 16.71 23.96 31.02
N ARG A 143 15.85 24.62 30.25
CA ARG A 143 14.60 25.22 30.77
C ARG A 143 13.71 24.18 31.44
N LEU A 144 13.47 23.05 30.79
CA LEU A 144 12.68 21.96 31.35
C LEU A 144 13.34 21.39 32.63
N ARG A 145 14.67 21.23 32.60
CA ARG A 145 15.43 20.74 33.75
C ARG A 145 15.31 21.68 34.94
N PHE A 146 15.41 22.99 34.74
CA PHE A 146 15.25 23.99 35.80
C PHE A 146 13.82 24.01 36.36
N ALA A 147 12.81 23.94 35.50
CA ALA A 147 11.40 23.89 35.90
C ALA A 147 11.05 22.62 36.70
N ALA A 148 11.73 21.50 36.43
CA ALA A 148 11.49 20.22 37.10
C ALA A 148 12.28 20.04 38.42
N VAL A 149 13.12 20.99 38.82
CA VAL A 149 13.81 20.94 40.13
C VAL A 149 12.86 21.47 41.22
N PRO A 150 12.61 20.72 42.31
CA PRO A 150 11.81 21.21 43.42
C PRO A 150 12.46 22.47 44.02
N SER A 151 11.81 23.61 43.81
CA SER A 151 12.12 24.85 44.54
C SER A 151 11.40 24.86 45.90
N LEU A 152 11.50 25.95 46.67
CA LEU A 152 10.72 26.13 47.90
C LEU A 152 9.18 26.12 47.67
N MET A 153 8.73 26.10 46.41
CA MET A 153 7.34 26.09 45.96
C MET A 153 7.00 24.79 45.19
N PRO A 154 5.75 24.32 45.21
CA PRO A 154 5.30 23.16 44.44
C PRO A 154 5.43 23.40 42.93
N LEU A 155 5.65 22.33 42.18
CA LEU A 155 5.76 22.34 40.72
C LEU A 155 4.43 22.78 40.08
N ASP A 156 4.50 23.63 39.05
CA ASP A 156 3.35 24.02 38.25
C ASP A 156 3.20 23.07 37.04
N PRO A 157 2.13 22.26 36.98
CA PRO A 157 1.92 21.34 35.86
C PRO A 157 1.77 22.05 34.51
N GLU A 158 1.20 23.25 34.45
CA GLU A 158 1.01 23.98 33.18
C GLU A 158 2.35 24.49 32.64
N GLU A 159 3.22 24.99 33.51
CA GLU A 159 4.57 25.45 33.15
C GLU A 159 5.43 24.30 32.62
N ILE A 160 5.44 23.16 33.31
CA ILE A 160 6.16 21.96 32.86
C ILE A 160 5.60 21.49 31.51
N ALA A 161 4.28 21.53 31.32
CA ALA A 161 3.65 21.06 30.07
C ALA A 161 4.09 21.92 28.89
N GLY A 162 4.13 23.25 29.09
CA GLY A 162 4.65 24.19 28.10
C GLY A 162 6.11 23.93 27.74
N HIS A 163 6.96 23.65 28.72
CA HIS A 163 8.36 23.31 28.48
C HIS A 163 8.55 21.95 27.79
N VAL A 164 7.76 20.93 28.14
CA VAL A 164 7.77 19.63 27.48
C VAL A 164 7.33 19.76 26.02
N ALA A 165 6.26 20.51 25.74
CA ALA A 165 5.80 20.77 24.38
C ALA A 165 6.85 21.53 23.56
N SER A 166 7.44 22.59 24.12
CA SER A 166 8.52 23.35 23.46
C SER A 166 9.74 22.48 23.16
N LEU A 167 10.13 21.61 24.10
CA LEU A 167 11.24 20.68 23.90
C LEU A 167 10.90 19.64 22.83
N GLY A 168 9.67 19.10 22.84
CA GLY A 168 9.19 18.17 21.83
C GLY A 168 9.24 18.76 20.42
N HIS A 169 8.74 19.98 20.25
CA HIS A 169 8.82 20.70 18.96
C HIS A 169 10.26 20.91 18.50
N ALA A 170 11.14 21.41 19.37
CA ALA A 170 12.55 21.60 19.02
C ALA A 170 13.23 20.27 18.66
N PHE A 171 12.91 19.20 19.39
CA PHE A 171 13.46 17.87 19.15
C PHE A 171 13.02 17.30 17.80
N THR A 172 11.71 17.32 17.51
CA THR A 172 11.18 16.89 16.20
C THR A 172 11.80 17.68 15.06
N HIS A 173 11.96 19.00 15.22
CA HIS A 173 12.59 19.83 14.20
C HIS A 173 14.04 19.44 13.91
N VAL A 174 14.85 19.21 14.94
CA VAL A 174 16.24 18.74 14.77
C VAL A 174 16.30 17.34 14.15
N VAL A 175 15.41 16.44 14.54
CA VAL A 175 15.30 15.09 13.92
C VAL A 175 15.02 15.22 12.42
N ASP A 176 14.07 16.06 12.02
CA ASP A 176 13.69 16.27 10.62
C ASP A 176 14.87 16.85 9.82
N LEU A 177 15.62 17.81 10.37
CA LEU A 177 16.81 18.38 9.72
C LEU A 177 17.89 17.32 9.48
N VAL A 178 18.21 16.51 10.51
CA VAL A 178 19.25 15.49 10.39
C VAL A 178 18.82 14.38 9.44
N LEU A 179 17.55 13.94 9.49
CA LEU A 179 17.00 12.97 8.53
C LEU A 179 17.04 13.51 7.10
N SER A 180 16.61 14.75 6.89
CA SER A 180 16.61 15.39 5.57
C SER A 180 18.03 15.45 4.98
N ARG A 181 19.02 15.74 5.81
CA ARG A 181 20.42 15.73 5.39
C ARG A 181 20.88 14.36 4.89
N GLU A 182 20.59 13.29 5.62
CA GLU A 182 20.95 11.93 5.19
C GLU A 182 20.17 11.51 3.93
N ILE A 183 18.91 11.93 3.81
CA ILE A 183 18.12 11.72 2.59
C ILE A 183 18.72 12.49 1.40
N GLN A 184 19.19 13.72 1.61
CA GLN A 184 19.84 14.53 0.59
C GLN A 184 21.10 13.85 0.04
N VAL A 185 21.85 13.10 0.87
CA VAL A 185 22.96 12.27 0.39
C VAL A 185 22.47 11.24 -0.63
N LEU A 186 21.37 10.55 -0.36
CA LEU A 186 20.79 9.57 -1.30
C LEU A 186 20.33 10.23 -2.61
N VAL A 187 19.69 11.41 -2.52
CA VAL A 187 19.25 12.17 -3.70
C VAL A 187 20.44 12.63 -4.53
N THR A 188 21.48 13.17 -3.89
CA THR A 188 22.70 13.63 -4.56
C THR A 188 23.41 12.48 -5.27
N VAL A 189 23.56 11.32 -4.60
CA VAL A 189 24.13 10.13 -5.24
C VAL A 189 23.27 9.67 -6.41
N LEU A 190 21.94 9.80 -6.35
CA LEU A 190 21.08 9.44 -7.46
C LEU A 190 21.27 10.36 -8.67
N GLU A 191 21.38 11.67 -8.45
CA GLU A 191 21.57 12.68 -9.50
C GLU A 191 22.97 12.61 -10.13
N ASP A 192 24.01 12.38 -9.33
CA ASP A 192 25.42 12.40 -9.75
C ASP A 192 25.99 11.02 -10.11
N ALA A 193 25.18 9.95 -10.04
CA ALA A 193 25.71 8.60 -10.23
C ALA A 193 26.21 8.33 -11.66
N ASP A 194 27.52 8.09 -11.78
CA ASP A 194 28.19 7.64 -13.00
C ASP A 194 27.94 6.17 -13.34
N SER A 195 27.39 5.40 -12.41
CA SER A 195 27.21 3.94 -12.55
C SER A 195 25.78 3.49 -12.27
N GLU A 196 25.33 2.49 -13.03
CA GLU A 196 24.01 1.87 -12.85
C GLU A 196 23.87 1.22 -11.46
N LEU A 197 24.96 0.72 -10.88
CA LEU A 197 24.95 0.09 -9.56
C LEU A 197 24.72 1.12 -8.45
N ALA A 198 25.38 2.28 -8.53
CA ALA A 198 25.17 3.39 -7.60
C ALA A 198 23.73 3.92 -7.71
N GLN A 199 23.22 4.13 -8.93
CA GLN A 199 21.82 4.51 -9.16
C GLN A 199 20.85 3.51 -8.53
N ARG A 200 21.00 2.21 -8.79
CA ARG A 200 20.12 1.17 -8.21
C ARG A 200 20.18 1.13 -6.69
N SER A 201 21.36 1.34 -6.10
CA SER A 201 21.52 1.39 -4.65
C SER A 201 20.77 2.58 -4.05
N ALA A 202 20.92 3.77 -4.63
CA ALA A 202 20.22 4.98 -4.20
C ALA A 202 18.70 4.85 -4.37
N LEU A 203 18.23 4.33 -5.52
CA LEU A 203 16.82 4.03 -5.77
C LEU A 203 16.24 3.05 -4.73
N SER A 204 16.98 1.98 -4.41
CA SER A 204 16.57 1.04 -3.35
C SER A 204 16.53 1.70 -1.98
N GLY A 205 17.43 2.65 -1.72
CA GLY A 205 17.44 3.47 -0.50
C GLY A 205 16.16 4.29 -0.38
N LEU A 206 15.87 5.11 -1.38
CA LEU A 206 14.69 5.97 -1.42
C LEU A 206 13.39 5.16 -1.37
N ALA A 207 13.30 4.06 -2.12
CA ALA A 207 12.12 3.18 -2.08
C ALA A 207 11.88 2.60 -0.68
N ALA A 208 12.95 2.19 0.02
CA ALA A 208 12.85 1.67 1.39
C ALA A 208 12.35 2.73 2.38
N LEU A 209 12.83 3.98 2.25
CA LEU A 209 12.33 5.09 3.07
C LEU A 209 10.83 5.33 2.87
N GLY A 210 10.34 5.22 1.64
CA GLY A 210 8.90 5.33 1.35
C GLY A 210 8.06 4.23 2.02
N LEU A 211 8.62 3.03 2.16
CA LEU A 211 7.94 1.89 2.81
C LEU A 211 7.94 1.97 4.35
N GLU A 212 8.84 2.75 4.94
CA GLU A 212 8.93 2.89 6.41
C GLU A 212 7.85 3.83 6.98
N GLY A 213 7.37 4.81 6.21
CA GLY A 213 6.20 5.59 6.60
C GLY A 213 6.05 6.93 5.90
N ALA A 214 4.86 7.53 6.10
CA ALA A 214 4.47 8.81 5.51
C ALA A 214 5.42 9.97 5.86
N HIS A 215 5.95 10.01 7.09
CA HIS A 215 6.87 11.06 7.51
C HIS A 215 8.15 11.10 6.67
N LEU A 216 8.80 9.96 6.41
CA LEU A 216 9.99 9.92 5.56
C LEU A 216 9.68 10.26 4.11
N SER A 217 8.52 9.84 3.60
CA SER A 217 8.08 10.20 2.24
C SER A 217 7.96 11.72 2.07
N ARG A 218 7.46 12.43 3.09
CA ARG A 218 7.43 13.91 3.10
C ARG A 218 8.83 14.51 3.06
N LEU A 219 9.76 14.00 3.87
CA LEU A 219 11.15 14.49 3.86
C LEU A 219 11.84 14.21 2.51
N VAL A 220 11.60 13.05 1.89
CA VAL A 220 12.10 12.74 0.54
C VAL A 220 11.57 13.73 -0.49
N ALA A 221 10.29 14.10 -0.43
CA ALA A 221 9.72 15.13 -1.31
C ALA A 221 10.38 16.49 -1.09
N GLN A 222 10.56 16.91 0.17
CA GLN A 222 11.23 18.18 0.52
C GLN A 222 12.69 18.25 0.07
N CYS A 223 13.39 17.11 0.04
CA CYS A 223 14.76 17.00 -0.45
C CYS A 223 14.87 16.92 -1.99
N GLY A 224 13.78 17.16 -2.72
CA GLY A 224 13.76 17.08 -4.19
C GLY A 224 13.83 15.65 -4.75
N GLY A 225 13.60 14.63 -3.92
CA GLY A 225 13.69 13.23 -4.33
C GLY A 225 12.69 12.85 -5.41
N VAL A 226 11.48 13.42 -5.41
CA VAL A 226 10.46 13.16 -6.44
C VAL A 226 10.95 13.61 -7.83
N ARG A 227 11.51 14.83 -7.93
CA ARG A 227 12.10 15.35 -9.17
C ARG A 227 13.26 14.48 -9.64
N ALA A 228 14.18 14.12 -8.75
CA ALA A 228 15.33 13.28 -9.09
C ALA A 228 14.91 11.90 -9.64
N LEU A 229 13.89 11.28 -9.03
CA LEU A 229 13.34 10.02 -9.49
C LEU A 229 12.67 10.12 -10.87
N LEU A 230 11.92 11.21 -11.13
CA LEU A 230 11.34 11.47 -12.44
C LEU A 230 12.42 11.66 -13.51
N SER A 231 13.49 12.41 -13.22
CA SER A 231 14.64 12.55 -14.12
C SER A 231 15.25 11.19 -14.46
N VAL A 232 15.47 10.31 -13.47
CA VAL A 232 15.98 8.95 -13.73
C VAL A 232 15.01 8.12 -14.57
N ALA A 233 13.70 8.25 -14.35
CA ALA A 233 12.66 7.58 -15.14
C ALA A 233 12.60 8.04 -16.60
N ILE A 234 13.12 9.23 -16.93
CA ILE A 234 13.25 9.75 -18.29
C ILE A 234 14.61 9.38 -18.88
N ASP A 235 15.70 9.74 -18.21
CA ASP A 235 17.03 9.84 -18.80
C ASP A 235 17.80 8.52 -18.78
N SER A 236 17.54 7.63 -17.82
CA SER A 236 18.35 6.43 -17.65
C SER A 236 18.32 5.52 -18.88
N ARG A 237 19.48 5.00 -19.27
CA ARG A 237 19.59 4.06 -20.41
C ARG A 237 18.95 2.71 -20.12
N SER A 238 18.98 2.28 -18.86
CA SER A 238 18.55 0.96 -18.40
C SER A 238 17.04 0.92 -18.10
N SER A 239 16.30 0.06 -18.79
CA SER A 239 14.85 -0.14 -18.55
C SER A 239 14.54 -0.58 -17.11
N PRO A 240 15.28 -1.54 -16.52
CA PRO A 240 15.11 -1.89 -15.10
C PRO A 240 15.32 -0.72 -14.14
N VAL A 241 16.26 0.19 -14.42
CA VAL A 241 16.50 1.37 -13.58
C VAL A 241 15.32 2.33 -13.65
N ARG A 242 14.80 2.62 -14.85
CA ARG A 242 13.61 3.45 -15.02
C ARG A 242 12.40 2.87 -14.31
N ALA A 243 12.18 1.55 -14.44
CA ALA A 243 11.12 0.87 -13.71
C ALA A 243 11.31 0.95 -12.18
N THR A 244 12.54 0.79 -11.68
CA THR A 244 12.83 0.91 -10.24
C THR A 244 12.61 2.34 -9.73
N ALA A 245 12.90 3.36 -10.55
CA ALA A 245 12.61 4.75 -10.21
C ALA A 245 11.10 5.01 -10.13
N LEU A 246 10.30 4.51 -11.08
CA LEU A 246 8.84 4.56 -11.03
C LEU A 246 8.28 3.82 -9.81
N ARG A 247 8.86 2.68 -9.44
CA ARG A 247 8.49 1.96 -8.22
C ARG A 247 8.76 2.77 -6.96
N ALA A 248 9.93 3.41 -6.88
CA ALA A 248 10.26 4.29 -5.76
C ALA A 248 9.30 5.49 -5.70
N LEU A 249 8.94 6.08 -6.84
CA LEU A 249 7.89 7.11 -6.90
C LEU A 249 6.56 6.60 -6.35
N ALA A 250 6.15 5.39 -6.69
CA ALA A 250 4.91 4.80 -6.19
C ALA A 250 4.94 4.57 -4.67
N THR A 251 6.11 4.32 -4.05
CA THR A 251 6.18 4.21 -2.57
C THR A 251 6.25 5.57 -1.89
N ILE A 252 6.88 6.57 -2.51
CA ILE A 252 7.05 7.91 -1.94
C ILE A 252 5.78 8.76 -2.09
N CYS A 253 5.02 8.61 -3.18
CA CYS A 253 3.79 9.37 -3.41
C CYS A 253 2.62 8.90 -2.53
N CYS A 254 2.87 8.43 -1.32
CA CYS A 254 1.85 8.03 -0.35
C CYS A 254 1.30 9.18 0.51
N VAL A 255 1.78 10.40 0.29
CA VAL A 255 1.42 11.63 0.99
C VAL A 255 1.15 12.77 -0.01
N ALA A 256 0.24 13.67 0.31
CA ALA A 256 -0.18 14.74 -0.59
C ALA A 256 0.99 15.65 -0.99
N GLU A 257 1.92 15.96 -0.08
CA GLU A 257 3.08 16.82 -0.37
C GLU A 257 3.98 16.22 -1.47
N ALA A 258 4.17 14.90 -1.48
CA ALA A 258 4.92 14.23 -2.53
C ALA A 258 4.17 14.24 -3.87
N VAL A 259 2.83 14.14 -3.84
CA VAL A 259 1.99 14.30 -5.03
C VAL A 259 2.09 15.73 -5.58
N ARG A 260 2.12 16.76 -4.72
CA ARG A 260 2.31 18.16 -5.17
C ARG A 260 3.67 18.39 -5.83
N GLU A 261 4.74 17.80 -5.29
CA GLU A 261 6.05 17.85 -5.95
C GLU A 261 6.08 17.06 -7.27
N PHE A 262 5.33 15.96 -7.35
CA PHE A 262 5.16 15.19 -8.58
C PHE A 262 4.44 16.00 -9.67
N GLU A 263 3.37 16.72 -9.31
CA GLU A 263 2.65 17.64 -10.20
C GLU A 263 3.55 18.75 -10.73
N LYS A 264 4.23 19.47 -9.82
CA LYS A 264 5.16 20.57 -10.18
C LYS A 264 6.27 20.13 -11.13
N ALA A 265 6.69 18.87 -11.03
CA ALA A 265 7.71 18.28 -11.87
C ALA A 265 7.18 17.74 -13.22
N GLY A 266 5.90 17.97 -13.56
CA GLY A 266 5.29 17.45 -14.79
C GLY A 266 5.08 15.93 -14.76
N GLY A 267 5.00 15.33 -13.57
CA GLY A 267 4.97 13.88 -13.39
C GLY A 267 3.83 13.19 -14.16
N VAL A 268 2.66 13.82 -14.25
CA VAL A 268 1.50 13.23 -14.95
C VAL A 268 1.76 13.08 -16.45
N GLU A 269 2.35 14.09 -17.10
CA GLU A 269 2.75 14.04 -18.51
C GLU A 269 3.76 12.92 -18.73
N ILE A 270 4.78 12.84 -17.87
CA ILE A 270 5.81 11.78 -17.92
C ILE A 270 5.19 10.39 -17.83
N ILE A 271 4.24 10.19 -16.91
CA ILE A 271 3.56 8.90 -16.76
C ILE A 271 2.68 8.58 -17.97
N ALA A 272 1.99 9.57 -18.53
CA ALA A 272 1.21 9.40 -19.75
C ALA A 272 2.11 8.94 -20.92
N ASP A 273 3.28 9.54 -21.08
CA ASP A 273 4.26 9.16 -22.09
C ASP A 273 4.79 7.74 -21.87
N VAL A 274 5.18 7.38 -20.65
CA VAL A 274 5.65 6.02 -20.32
C VAL A 274 4.59 4.96 -20.66
N LEU A 275 3.32 5.23 -20.35
CA LEU A 275 2.21 4.32 -20.62
C LEU A 275 1.88 4.23 -22.11
N THR A 276 1.86 5.35 -22.83
CA THR A 276 1.49 5.37 -24.26
C THR A 276 2.57 4.78 -25.15
N GLU A 277 3.85 4.94 -24.80
CA GLU A 277 5.01 4.37 -25.51
C GLU A 277 5.24 2.86 -25.26
N SER A 278 4.38 2.22 -24.46
CA SER A 278 4.34 0.76 -24.25
C SER A 278 3.46 0.04 -25.31
N GLY A 279 3.47 -1.30 -25.37
CA GLY A 279 2.68 -2.11 -26.35
C GLY A 279 3.48 -2.68 -27.52
N ARG A 280 2.97 -3.62 -28.34
CA ARG A 280 3.74 -4.37 -29.38
C ARG A 280 4.38 -3.50 -30.48
N GLU A 281 5.51 -3.98 -31.05
CA GLU A 281 6.37 -3.30 -32.04
C GLU A 281 5.62 -2.44 -33.05
N THR A 282 6.03 -1.17 -33.18
CA THR A 282 5.68 -0.34 -34.35
C THR A 282 6.94 -0.05 -35.14
N ALA A 283 6.79 0.08 -36.46
CA ALA A 283 7.87 0.25 -37.44
C ALA A 283 8.68 1.56 -37.30
N SER A 284 8.47 2.36 -36.26
CA SER A 284 8.92 3.76 -36.18
C SER A 284 10.30 4.00 -35.57
N GLY A 285 11.02 2.97 -35.12
CA GLY A 285 12.38 3.11 -34.59
C GLY A 285 12.53 3.95 -33.31
N LYS A 286 11.43 4.41 -32.70
CA LYS A 286 11.44 5.13 -31.41
C LYS A 286 11.73 4.14 -30.26
N ARG A 287 12.43 4.63 -29.23
CA ARG A 287 12.82 3.88 -28.04
C ARG A 287 11.58 3.37 -27.28
N ARG A 288 11.24 2.10 -27.47
CA ARG A 288 10.05 1.46 -26.90
C ARG A 288 10.22 1.22 -25.40
N ARG A 289 9.21 1.60 -24.60
CA ARG A 289 9.15 1.35 -23.16
C ARG A 289 8.69 -0.09 -22.89
N SER A 290 9.22 -0.72 -21.84
CA SER A 290 8.88 -2.12 -21.50
C SER A 290 7.54 -2.24 -20.76
N GLU A 291 6.94 -3.43 -20.76
CA GLU A 291 5.76 -3.72 -19.93
C GLU A 291 6.05 -3.50 -18.43
N MET A 292 7.28 -3.77 -18.00
CA MET A 292 7.71 -3.50 -16.63
C MET A 292 7.61 -2.00 -16.30
N GLU A 293 8.09 -1.12 -17.18
CA GLU A 293 7.95 0.33 -16.99
C GLU A 293 6.49 0.78 -16.97
N ALA A 294 5.65 0.23 -17.86
CA ALA A 294 4.22 0.52 -17.88
C ALA A 294 3.50 0.04 -16.60
N SER A 295 3.90 -1.12 -16.06
CA SER A 295 3.38 -1.65 -14.81
C SER A 295 3.69 -0.74 -13.63
N GLU A 296 4.93 -0.24 -13.53
CA GLU A 296 5.32 0.68 -12.45
C GLU A 296 4.69 2.07 -12.64
N ALA A 297 4.53 2.54 -13.88
CA ALA A 297 3.79 3.76 -14.17
C ALA A 297 2.30 3.66 -13.78
N ALA A 298 1.68 2.50 -14.01
CA ALA A 298 0.34 2.21 -13.51
C ALA A 298 0.29 2.18 -11.98
N ALA A 299 1.35 1.69 -11.30
CA ALA A 299 1.44 1.75 -9.84
C ALA A 299 1.51 3.19 -9.32
N VAL A 300 2.30 4.06 -9.97
CA VAL A 300 2.35 5.50 -9.63
C VAL A 300 0.97 6.12 -9.79
N LEU A 301 0.26 5.87 -10.91
CA LEU A 301 -1.10 6.38 -11.09
C LEU A 301 -2.06 5.88 -10.02
N ALA A 302 -2.05 4.57 -9.74
CA ALA A 302 -2.90 3.99 -8.71
C ALA A 302 -2.65 4.65 -7.34
N GLN A 303 -1.39 4.99 -7.04
CA GLN A 303 -1.01 5.64 -5.78
C GLN A 303 -1.44 7.12 -5.72
N ILE A 304 -1.11 7.94 -6.74
CA ILE A 304 -1.42 9.38 -6.71
C ILE A 304 -2.92 9.66 -6.83
N THR A 305 -3.70 8.69 -7.32
CA THR A 305 -5.16 8.78 -7.43
C THR A 305 -5.90 8.03 -6.32
N ALA A 306 -5.17 7.52 -5.32
CA ALA A 306 -5.75 6.72 -4.25
C ALA A 306 -6.80 7.50 -3.42
N PRO A 307 -8.03 6.98 -3.26
CA PRO A 307 -9.13 7.70 -2.60
C PRO A 307 -9.00 7.85 -1.08
N TRP A 308 -8.01 7.21 -0.45
CA TRP A 308 -7.77 7.30 1.00
C TRP A 308 -6.69 8.30 1.38
N MET A 309 -6.05 8.94 0.39
CA MET A 309 -5.00 9.93 0.67
C MET A 309 -5.65 11.21 1.21
N GLU A 310 -5.24 11.59 2.41
CA GLU A 310 -5.67 12.83 3.05
C GLU A 310 -5.17 14.04 2.23
N ASP A 311 -5.98 15.09 2.13
CA ASP A 311 -5.68 16.34 1.42
C ASP A 311 -5.31 16.19 -0.08
N ASN A 312 -5.82 15.13 -0.73
CA ASN A 312 -5.60 14.86 -2.15
C ASN A 312 -6.89 14.72 -2.96
N ASP A 313 -7.67 15.80 -3.04
CA ASP A 313 -8.97 15.81 -3.74
C ASP A 313 -8.85 15.94 -5.27
N SER A 314 -7.69 16.38 -5.77
CA SER A 314 -7.45 16.55 -7.21
C SER A 314 -5.97 16.39 -7.56
N VAL A 315 -5.71 16.02 -8.81
CA VAL A 315 -4.36 15.91 -9.37
C VAL A 315 -4.20 16.85 -10.57
N GLU A 316 -3.32 17.84 -10.46
CA GLU A 316 -3.03 18.83 -11.51
C GLU A 316 -2.40 18.14 -12.75
N GLY A 317 -2.81 18.54 -13.96
CA GLY A 317 -2.36 17.94 -15.21
C GLY A 317 -3.07 16.64 -15.60
N LEU A 318 -3.85 16.02 -14.69
CA LEU A 318 -4.52 14.75 -14.98
C LEU A 318 -5.57 14.87 -16.08
N VAL A 319 -6.32 15.97 -16.11
CA VAL A 319 -7.43 16.19 -17.04
C VAL A 319 -6.94 16.24 -18.49
N GLU A 320 -5.78 16.84 -18.72
CA GLU A 320 -5.15 17.01 -20.03
C GLU A 320 -4.72 15.65 -20.61
N HIS A 321 -4.26 14.73 -19.75
CA HIS A 321 -3.72 13.44 -20.13
C HIS A 321 -4.66 12.26 -19.85
N ILE A 322 -5.87 12.48 -19.34
CA ILE A 322 -6.76 11.40 -18.89
C ILE A 322 -7.11 10.42 -20.02
N ARG A 323 -7.37 10.94 -21.22
CA ARG A 323 -7.77 10.12 -22.37
C ARG A 323 -6.64 9.18 -22.82
N PRO A 324 -5.41 9.64 -23.13
CA PRO A 324 -4.32 8.73 -23.49
C PRO A 324 -3.97 7.74 -22.37
N ILE A 325 -3.99 8.18 -21.09
CA ILE A 325 -3.75 7.32 -19.93
C ILE A 325 -4.75 6.16 -19.88
N VAL A 326 -6.05 6.46 -19.95
CA VAL A 326 -7.11 5.44 -19.88
C VAL A 326 -6.97 4.42 -21.02
N HIS A 327 -6.72 4.89 -22.25
CA HIS A 327 -6.55 4.00 -23.40
C HIS A 327 -5.33 3.08 -23.24
N ALA A 328 -4.22 3.61 -22.74
CA ALA A 328 -3.00 2.84 -22.49
C ALA A 328 -3.19 1.79 -21.40
N LEU A 329 -3.84 2.15 -20.28
CA LEU A 329 -4.17 1.23 -19.19
C LEU A 329 -5.16 0.14 -19.63
N ALA A 330 -6.19 0.50 -20.40
CA ALA A 330 -7.15 -0.48 -20.93
C ALA A 330 -6.48 -1.48 -21.88
N ARG A 331 -5.52 -1.04 -22.70
CA ARG A 331 -4.67 -1.92 -23.52
C ARG A 331 -3.78 -2.80 -22.64
N LEU A 332 -3.18 -2.25 -21.58
CA LEU A 332 -2.34 -3.01 -20.66
C LEU A 332 -3.12 -4.14 -19.98
N VAL A 333 -4.36 -3.89 -19.55
CA VAL A 333 -5.30 -4.89 -19.00
C VAL A 333 -5.57 -6.03 -19.98
N GLU A 334 -5.71 -5.72 -21.27
CA GLU A 334 -6.00 -6.69 -22.33
C GLU A 334 -4.77 -7.54 -22.72
N GLU A 335 -3.58 -6.94 -22.72
CA GLU A 335 -2.37 -7.58 -23.24
C GLU A 335 -1.55 -8.32 -22.18
N THR A 336 -1.58 -7.86 -20.92
CA THR A 336 -0.70 -8.39 -19.87
C THR A 336 -1.06 -9.83 -19.48
N ARG A 337 -0.02 -10.59 -19.12
CA ARG A 337 -0.15 -11.92 -18.50
C ARG A 337 0.26 -11.91 -17.02
N SER A 338 0.74 -10.77 -16.54
CA SER A 338 1.15 -10.59 -15.15
C SER A 338 -0.07 -10.23 -14.31
N THR A 339 -0.35 -11.03 -13.29
CA THR A 339 -1.44 -10.76 -12.35
C THR A 339 -1.22 -9.48 -11.56
N GLU A 340 0.04 -9.14 -11.29
CA GLU A 340 0.43 -7.92 -10.59
C GLU A 340 0.17 -6.69 -11.48
N THR A 341 0.66 -6.71 -12.73
CA THR A 341 0.43 -5.63 -13.69
C THR A 341 -1.06 -5.43 -13.98
N LEU A 342 -1.82 -6.52 -14.11
CA LEU A 342 -3.27 -6.49 -14.27
C LEU A 342 -3.96 -5.81 -13.07
N LEU A 343 -3.54 -6.13 -11.84
CA LEU A 343 -4.09 -5.52 -10.63
C LEU A 343 -3.77 -4.03 -10.54
N LEU A 344 -2.52 -3.64 -10.83
CA LEU A 344 -2.09 -2.24 -10.81
C LEU A 344 -2.83 -1.41 -11.87
N ALA A 345 -2.98 -1.93 -13.08
CA ALA A 345 -3.74 -1.26 -14.13
C ALA A 345 -5.24 -1.15 -13.78
N ALA A 346 -5.83 -2.20 -13.21
CA ALA A 346 -7.22 -2.16 -12.74
C ALA A 346 -7.43 -1.15 -11.62
N ALA A 347 -6.50 -1.09 -10.65
CA ALA A 347 -6.52 -0.12 -9.56
C ALA A 347 -6.39 1.32 -10.06
N ALA A 348 -5.46 1.58 -11.00
CA ALA A 348 -5.33 2.88 -11.63
C ALA A 348 -6.63 3.30 -12.35
N LEU A 349 -7.22 2.42 -13.16
CA LEU A 349 -8.49 2.72 -13.85
C LEU A 349 -9.63 3.03 -12.87
N ALA A 350 -9.76 2.25 -11.80
CA ALA A 350 -10.79 2.45 -10.78
C ALA A 350 -10.59 3.78 -10.04
N ASN A 351 -9.37 4.10 -9.63
CA ASN A 351 -9.04 5.33 -8.92
C ASN A 351 -9.21 6.58 -9.81
N LEU A 352 -8.89 6.49 -11.10
CA LEU A 352 -9.14 7.59 -12.05
C LEU A 352 -10.62 7.98 -12.11
N THR A 353 -11.55 7.03 -12.02
CA THR A 353 -13.00 7.36 -12.01
C THR A 353 -13.48 8.04 -10.74
N PHE A 354 -12.72 7.92 -9.64
CA PHE A 354 -12.99 8.64 -8.41
C PHE A 354 -12.39 10.05 -8.47
N MET A 355 -11.13 10.14 -8.89
CA MET A 355 -10.37 11.39 -8.93
C MET A 355 -10.84 12.35 -10.03
N GLU A 356 -11.20 11.84 -11.21
CA GLU A 356 -11.60 12.67 -12.36
C GLU A 356 -12.85 12.09 -13.03
N PRO A 357 -14.06 12.64 -12.76
CA PRO A 357 -15.31 12.15 -13.35
C PRO A 357 -15.32 12.10 -14.88
N ARG A 358 -14.55 12.97 -15.57
CA ARG A 358 -14.43 12.95 -17.04
C ARG A 358 -13.72 11.70 -17.57
N ALA A 359 -13.03 10.93 -16.72
CA ALA A 359 -12.39 9.66 -17.09
C ALA A 359 -13.40 8.61 -17.58
N VAL A 360 -14.67 8.72 -17.18
CA VAL A 360 -15.74 7.78 -17.52
C VAL A 360 -15.94 7.63 -19.04
N TRP A 361 -15.82 8.71 -19.82
CA TRP A 361 -16.02 8.64 -21.27
C TRP A 361 -14.89 7.92 -22.01
N PRO A 362 -13.60 8.26 -21.79
CA PRO A 362 -12.48 7.46 -22.28
C PRO A 362 -12.58 5.97 -21.92
N LEU A 363 -13.10 5.63 -20.73
CA LEU A 363 -13.27 4.23 -20.31
C LEU A 363 -14.32 3.48 -21.13
N VAL A 364 -15.42 4.16 -21.47
CA VAL A 364 -16.44 3.62 -22.39
C VAL A 364 -15.84 3.44 -23.79
N GLU A 365 -15.16 4.46 -24.32
CA GLU A 365 -14.51 4.43 -25.64
C GLU A 365 -13.51 3.26 -25.76
N SER A 366 -12.71 3.02 -24.72
CA SER A 366 -11.69 1.97 -24.72
C SER A 366 -12.22 0.58 -24.36
N GLY A 367 -13.50 0.45 -23.98
CA GLY A 367 -14.09 -0.80 -23.49
C GLY A 367 -13.41 -1.34 -22.22
N ALA A 368 -12.93 -0.46 -21.35
CA ALA A 368 -12.07 -0.83 -20.21
C ALA A 368 -12.75 -1.82 -19.25
N ALA A 369 -14.05 -1.60 -18.95
CA ALA A 369 -14.82 -2.49 -18.09
C ALA A 369 -14.94 -3.91 -18.68
N GLN A 370 -15.23 -4.02 -19.98
CA GLN A 370 -15.37 -5.30 -20.66
C GLN A 370 -14.04 -6.06 -20.70
N LYS A 371 -12.94 -5.38 -21.07
CA LYS A 371 -11.58 -5.96 -21.06
C LYS A 371 -11.19 -6.48 -19.68
N LEU A 372 -11.50 -5.71 -18.63
CA LEU A 372 -11.22 -6.11 -17.25
C LEU A 372 -12.06 -7.31 -16.81
N LEU A 373 -13.35 -7.36 -17.15
CA LEU A 373 -14.20 -8.52 -16.88
C LEU A 373 -13.73 -9.77 -17.63
N GLU A 374 -13.24 -9.62 -18.87
CA GLU A 374 -12.65 -10.70 -19.64
C GLU A 374 -11.36 -11.22 -18.98
N ALA A 375 -10.50 -10.32 -18.48
CA ALA A 375 -9.30 -10.68 -17.73
C ALA A 375 -9.63 -11.41 -16.41
N VAL A 376 -10.65 -10.96 -15.67
CA VAL A 376 -11.16 -11.66 -14.47
C VAL A 376 -11.68 -13.06 -14.82
N ARG A 377 -12.42 -13.20 -15.93
CA ARG A 377 -12.96 -14.48 -16.38
C ARG A 377 -11.86 -15.44 -16.85
N ALA A 378 -10.81 -14.93 -17.48
CA ALA A 378 -9.70 -15.71 -18.00
C ALA A 378 -8.97 -16.51 -16.89
N ALA A 379 -9.05 -16.07 -15.63
CA ALA A 379 -8.51 -16.79 -14.48
C ALA A 379 -9.13 -18.20 -14.29
N GLY A 380 -10.35 -18.42 -14.81
CA GLY A 380 -11.00 -19.73 -14.80
C GLY A 380 -11.39 -20.24 -13.38
N PRO A 381 -12.11 -21.36 -13.29
CA PRO A 381 -12.65 -21.84 -12.02
C PRO A 381 -11.61 -22.53 -11.11
N ARG A 382 -10.48 -22.97 -11.67
CA ARG A 382 -9.43 -23.67 -10.91
C ARG A 382 -8.56 -22.70 -10.12
N ILE A 383 -8.28 -21.53 -10.68
CA ILE A 383 -7.47 -20.48 -10.05
C ILE A 383 -8.24 -19.17 -10.24
N PRO A 384 -9.29 -18.93 -9.43
CA PRO A 384 -10.10 -17.72 -9.61
C PRO A 384 -9.25 -16.47 -9.44
N ALA A 385 -9.63 -15.40 -10.14
CA ALA A 385 -9.02 -14.09 -9.98
C ALA A 385 -8.99 -13.68 -8.49
N SER A 386 -7.95 -12.96 -8.08
CA SER A 386 -7.85 -12.48 -6.68
C SER A 386 -9.08 -11.65 -6.31
N VAL A 387 -9.43 -11.62 -5.02
CA VAL A 387 -10.53 -10.78 -4.52
C VAL A 387 -10.25 -9.30 -4.82
N PHE A 388 -8.98 -8.89 -4.75
CA PHE A 388 -8.53 -7.54 -5.08
C PHE A 388 -8.83 -7.17 -6.53
N LEU A 389 -8.51 -8.03 -7.50
CA LEU A 389 -8.79 -7.72 -8.91
C LEU A 389 -10.30 -7.60 -9.18
N ARG A 390 -11.09 -8.49 -8.58
CA ARG A 390 -12.56 -8.45 -8.68
C ARG A 390 -13.11 -7.18 -8.05
N GLU A 391 -12.55 -6.75 -6.91
CA GLU A 391 -12.93 -5.53 -6.21
C GLU A 391 -12.62 -4.27 -7.02
N GLN A 392 -11.46 -4.21 -7.69
CA GLN A 392 -11.15 -3.12 -8.62
C GLN A 392 -12.12 -3.09 -9.81
N ALA A 393 -12.48 -4.26 -10.37
CA ALA A 393 -13.47 -4.36 -11.44
C ALA A 393 -14.87 -3.88 -11.00
N ALA A 394 -15.33 -4.32 -9.83
CA ALA A 394 -16.62 -3.89 -9.28
C ALA A 394 -16.64 -2.39 -8.98
N THR A 395 -15.53 -1.83 -8.49
CA THR A 395 -15.38 -0.39 -8.23
C THR A 395 -15.45 0.42 -9.52
N LEU A 396 -14.70 0.02 -10.55
CA LEU A 396 -14.74 0.66 -11.86
C LEU A 396 -16.17 0.69 -12.43
N ILE A 397 -16.85 -0.46 -12.42
CA ILE A 397 -18.22 -0.59 -12.94
C ILE A 397 -19.21 0.25 -12.10
N ALA A 398 -19.08 0.23 -10.76
CA ALA A 398 -19.93 1.02 -9.89
C ALA A 398 -19.80 2.51 -10.18
N ASN A 399 -18.58 3.01 -10.34
CA ASN A 399 -18.30 4.42 -10.61
C ASN A 399 -18.79 4.83 -12.00
N MET A 400 -18.54 4.01 -13.03
CA MET A 400 -19.11 4.25 -14.37
C MET A 400 -20.64 4.29 -14.33
N ALA A 401 -21.29 3.31 -13.68
CA ALA A 401 -22.75 3.23 -13.56
C ALA A 401 -23.38 4.41 -12.78
N ALA A 402 -22.57 5.20 -12.06
CA ALA A 402 -23.03 6.44 -11.45
C ALA A 402 -23.54 7.42 -12.51
N VAL A 403 -22.87 7.47 -13.67
CA VAL A 403 -23.23 8.29 -14.84
C VAL A 403 -24.32 7.58 -15.64
N PRO A 404 -25.58 8.09 -15.66
CA PRO A 404 -26.72 7.43 -16.29
C PRO A 404 -26.49 7.03 -17.75
N GLU A 405 -25.82 7.88 -18.51
CA GLU A 405 -25.58 7.72 -19.94
C GLU A 405 -24.67 6.53 -20.26
N THR A 406 -23.86 6.06 -19.31
CA THR A 406 -22.98 4.89 -19.53
C THR A 406 -23.63 3.56 -19.20
N ARG A 407 -24.78 3.56 -18.53
CA ARG A 407 -25.42 2.33 -18.04
C ARG A 407 -25.80 1.39 -19.18
N THR A 408 -26.23 1.93 -20.31
CA THR A 408 -26.55 1.16 -21.52
C THR A 408 -25.32 0.48 -22.12
N HIS A 409 -24.16 1.16 -22.11
CA HIS A 409 -22.88 0.60 -22.53
C HIS A 409 -22.40 -0.53 -21.60
N LEU A 410 -22.65 -0.39 -20.29
CA LEU A 410 -22.33 -1.42 -19.30
C LEU A 410 -23.29 -2.61 -19.34
N ALA A 411 -24.58 -2.38 -19.56
CA ALA A 411 -25.58 -3.42 -19.73
C ALA A 411 -25.36 -4.22 -21.02
N GLY A 412 -24.83 -3.54 -22.06
CA GLY A 412 -24.51 -4.09 -23.37
C GLY A 412 -25.72 -4.18 -24.31
N SER A 413 -25.47 -4.06 -25.61
CA SER A 413 -26.42 -4.37 -26.68
C SER A 413 -25.92 -5.59 -27.47
N GLY A 414 -26.72 -6.65 -27.63
CA GLY A 414 -26.35 -7.87 -28.39
C GLY A 414 -25.69 -8.99 -27.57
N ASP A 415 -24.83 -9.81 -28.18
CA ASP A 415 -24.19 -11.03 -27.59
C ASP A 415 -23.30 -10.79 -26.35
N SER A 416 -22.99 -9.52 -26.02
CA SER A 416 -22.31 -9.12 -24.79
C SER A 416 -23.27 -8.69 -23.67
N SER A 417 -24.57 -8.64 -23.95
CA SER A 417 -25.63 -8.32 -22.98
C SER A 417 -25.59 -9.31 -21.83
N GLY A 418 -25.60 -8.80 -20.60
CA GLY A 418 -25.61 -9.61 -19.39
C GLY A 418 -24.24 -10.01 -18.83
N ARG A 419 -23.10 -9.82 -19.53
CA ARG A 419 -21.76 -10.17 -18.97
C ARG A 419 -21.46 -9.42 -17.67
N THR A 420 -21.74 -8.12 -17.66
CA THR A 420 -21.59 -7.25 -16.49
C THR A 420 -22.49 -7.72 -15.35
N VAL A 421 -23.78 -7.97 -15.63
CA VAL A 421 -24.75 -8.40 -14.62
C VAL A 421 -24.35 -9.76 -14.03
N THR A 422 -23.99 -10.73 -14.88
CA THR A 422 -23.49 -12.04 -14.45
C THR A 422 -22.25 -11.92 -13.58
N ALA A 423 -21.27 -11.09 -13.98
CA ALA A 423 -20.06 -10.88 -13.18
C ALA A 423 -20.37 -10.28 -11.81
N LEU A 424 -21.22 -9.25 -11.74
CA LEU A 424 -21.62 -8.62 -10.48
C LEU A 424 -22.38 -9.61 -9.58
N LEU A 425 -23.27 -10.44 -10.13
CA LEU A 425 -23.95 -11.49 -9.37
C LEU A 425 -22.96 -12.55 -8.87
N CYS A 426 -21.95 -12.93 -9.66
CA CYS A 426 -20.88 -13.82 -9.22
C CYS A 426 -20.03 -13.18 -8.10
N PHE A 427 -19.75 -11.88 -8.17
CA PHE A 427 -19.00 -11.16 -7.14
C PHE A 427 -19.76 -11.11 -5.81
N LEU A 428 -21.09 -10.98 -5.85
CA LEU A 428 -21.94 -11.10 -4.65
C LEU A 428 -21.89 -12.49 -3.99
N GLN A 429 -21.47 -13.55 -4.71
CA GLN A 429 -21.33 -14.89 -4.13
C GLN A 429 -20.05 -15.07 -3.31
N VAL A 430 -19.15 -14.08 -3.29
CA VAL A 430 -17.94 -14.17 -2.47
C VAL A 430 -18.34 -14.32 -1.01
N ARG A 431 -17.80 -15.37 -0.39
CA ARG A 431 -17.90 -15.63 1.05
C ARG A 431 -16.49 -15.66 1.59
N HIS A 432 -16.27 -14.93 2.68
CA HIS A 432 -15.01 -14.98 3.38
C HIS A 432 -14.96 -16.13 4.40
N SER A 433 -13.76 -16.58 4.71
CA SER A 433 -13.49 -17.46 5.84
C SER A 433 -12.87 -16.63 6.97
N PRO A 434 -13.21 -16.89 8.26
CA PRO A 434 -12.57 -16.24 9.39
C PRO A 434 -11.05 -16.53 9.48
N LEU A 435 -10.54 -17.49 8.69
CA LEU A 435 -9.11 -17.81 8.58
C LEU A 435 -8.38 -16.95 7.53
N GLN A 436 -9.08 -16.13 6.77
CA GLN A 436 -8.47 -15.25 5.76
C GLN A 436 -7.78 -14.05 6.40
N ARG A 437 -6.86 -13.45 5.64
CA ARG A 437 -6.19 -12.22 6.08
C ARG A 437 -7.20 -11.07 6.15
N VAL A 438 -7.03 -10.19 7.12
CA VAL A 438 -7.90 -9.00 7.32
C VAL A 438 -8.09 -8.21 6.02
N ASN A 439 -7.01 -8.00 5.25
CA ASN A 439 -7.08 -7.27 3.99
C ASN A 439 -7.96 -7.95 2.92
N GLU A 440 -8.00 -9.28 2.89
CA GLU A 440 -8.86 -10.03 1.96
C GLU A 440 -10.32 -9.96 2.38
N ILE A 441 -10.59 -9.98 3.69
CA ILE A 441 -11.92 -9.78 4.26
C ILE A 441 -12.45 -8.39 3.89
N SER A 442 -11.67 -7.34 4.15
CA SER A 442 -12.07 -5.97 3.80
C SER A 442 -12.23 -5.78 2.28
N ALA A 443 -11.41 -6.43 1.46
CA ALA A 443 -11.58 -6.41 0.00
C ALA A 443 -12.86 -7.15 -0.43
N ALA A 444 -13.22 -8.27 0.22
CA ALA A 444 -14.46 -8.99 -0.06
C ALA A 444 -15.70 -8.15 0.31
N GLU A 445 -15.66 -7.43 1.43
CA GLU A 445 -16.72 -6.49 1.83
C GLU A 445 -16.92 -5.40 0.79
N ARG A 446 -15.83 -4.74 0.38
CA ARG A 446 -15.87 -3.70 -0.66
C ARG A 446 -16.34 -4.27 -2.00
N LEU A 447 -15.91 -5.47 -2.37
CA LEU A 447 -16.38 -6.17 -3.56
C LEU A 447 -17.89 -6.37 -3.55
N GLN A 448 -18.45 -6.91 -2.47
CA GLN A 448 -19.89 -7.12 -2.34
C GLN A 448 -20.64 -5.77 -2.39
N GLN A 449 -20.17 -4.78 -1.64
CA GLN A 449 -20.79 -3.46 -1.57
C GLN A 449 -20.82 -2.78 -2.94
N LYS A 450 -19.68 -2.70 -3.62
CA LYS A 450 -19.57 -2.07 -4.95
C LYS A 450 -20.37 -2.84 -6.00
N SER A 451 -20.43 -4.16 -5.90
CA SER A 451 -21.26 -4.97 -6.79
C SER A 451 -22.75 -4.69 -6.63
N ALA A 452 -23.23 -4.59 -5.39
CA ALA A 452 -24.62 -4.25 -5.09
C ALA A 452 -24.97 -2.81 -5.51
N ILE A 453 -24.06 -1.84 -5.32
CA ILE A 453 -24.23 -0.46 -5.79
C ILE A 453 -24.32 -0.41 -7.32
N ALA A 454 -23.41 -1.10 -8.02
CA ALA A 454 -23.43 -1.18 -9.47
C ALA A 454 -24.75 -1.79 -9.98
N LEU A 455 -25.18 -2.92 -9.41
CA LEU A 455 -26.46 -3.55 -9.75
C LEU A 455 -27.64 -2.64 -9.49
N SER A 456 -27.70 -1.96 -8.34
CA SER A 456 -28.78 -1.01 -8.03
C SER A 456 -28.89 0.09 -9.09
N ARG A 457 -27.75 0.64 -9.54
CA ARG A 457 -27.69 1.68 -10.57
C ARG A 457 -28.14 1.14 -11.94
N LEU A 458 -27.62 -0.02 -12.35
CA LEU A 458 -27.93 -0.65 -13.63
C LEU A 458 -29.40 -1.14 -13.70
N CYS A 459 -29.97 -1.60 -12.59
CA CYS A 459 -31.38 -1.97 -12.50
C CYS A 459 -32.33 -0.77 -12.64
N SER A 460 -31.84 0.45 -12.85
CA SER A 460 -32.70 1.53 -13.36
C SER A 460 -33.28 1.19 -14.74
N ASP A 461 -32.60 0.33 -15.51
CA ASP A 461 -33.11 -0.29 -16.72
C ASP A 461 -33.99 -1.51 -16.38
N PRO A 462 -35.26 -1.55 -16.83
CA PRO A 462 -36.14 -2.69 -16.63
C PRO A 462 -35.61 -4.01 -17.20
N GLU A 463 -34.87 -3.98 -18.32
CA GLU A 463 -34.32 -5.21 -18.92
C GLU A 463 -33.21 -5.80 -18.06
N VAL A 464 -32.35 -4.96 -17.49
CA VAL A 464 -31.34 -5.41 -16.51
C VAL A 464 -32.02 -5.99 -15.27
N SER A 465 -33.11 -5.35 -14.79
CA SER A 465 -33.86 -5.84 -13.63
C SER A 465 -34.43 -7.24 -13.88
N LYS A 466 -34.99 -7.49 -15.08
CA LYS A 466 -35.47 -8.81 -15.49
C LYS A 466 -34.34 -9.83 -15.54
N GLN A 467 -33.19 -9.47 -16.12
CA GLN A 467 -32.01 -10.34 -16.15
C GLN A 467 -31.56 -10.76 -14.74
N VAL A 468 -31.57 -9.83 -13.77
CA VAL A 468 -31.24 -10.15 -12.37
C VAL A 468 -32.23 -11.13 -11.76
N VAL A 469 -33.53 -10.98 -12.06
CA VAL A 469 -34.57 -11.91 -11.60
C VAL A 469 -34.37 -13.31 -12.22
N GLU A 470 -34.17 -13.38 -13.53
CA GLU A 470 -33.95 -14.63 -14.28
C GLU A 470 -32.72 -15.40 -13.79
N MET A 471 -31.66 -14.68 -13.41
CA MET A 471 -30.44 -15.25 -12.85
C MET A 471 -30.50 -15.52 -11.33
N GLN A 472 -31.69 -15.49 -10.72
CA GLN A 472 -31.90 -15.70 -9.28
C GLN A 472 -31.12 -14.73 -8.38
N GLY A 473 -30.76 -13.55 -8.91
CA GLY A 473 -29.99 -12.55 -8.17
C GLY A 473 -30.77 -11.97 -6.97
N VAL A 474 -32.10 -11.89 -7.06
CA VAL A 474 -32.97 -11.47 -5.94
C VAL A 474 -32.77 -12.37 -4.72
N SER A 475 -32.68 -13.70 -4.89
CA SER A 475 -32.44 -14.62 -3.77
C SER A 475 -31.12 -14.34 -3.07
N ARG A 476 -30.05 -14.04 -3.84
CA ARG A 476 -28.75 -13.70 -3.26
C ARG A 476 -28.81 -12.38 -2.49
N LEU A 477 -29.43 -11.34 -3.06
CA LEU A 477 -29.57 -10.04 -2.41
C LEU A 477 -30.38 -10.13 -1.12
N VAL A 478 -31.48 -10.90 -1.10
CA VAL A 478 -32.26 -11.16 0.12
C VAL A 478 -31.41 -11.82 1.19
N ARG A 479 -30.62 -12.86 0.85
CA ARG A 479 -29.71 -13.51 1.82
C ARG A 479 -28.67 -12.55 2.39
N LEU A 480 -28.10 -11.67 1.56
CA LEU A 480 -27.15 -10.65 2.02
C LEU A 480 -27.81 -9.62 2.95
N CYS A 481 -29.10 -9.33 2.80
CA CYS A 481 -29.82 -8.46 3.74
C CYS A 481 -30.13 -9.18 5.07
N VAL A 482 -30.62 -10.41 5.00
CA VAL A 482 -31.18 -11.15 6.15
C VAL A 482 -30.10 -11.78 7.03
N ASP A 483 -29.06 -12.36 6.44
CA ASP A 483 -27.97 -13.01 7.17
C ASP A 483 -26.74 -12.10 7.22
N GLU A 484 -26.48 -11.52 8.40
CA GLU A 484 -25.33 -10.65 8.64
C GLU A 484 -23.99 -11.33 8.30
N ARG A 485 -23.89 -12.66 8.45
CA ARG A 485 -22.65 -13.40 8.18
C ARG A 485 -22.34 -13.49 6.71
N GLU A 486 -23.36 -13.48 5.84
CA GLU A 486 -23.20 -13.50 4.39
C GLU A 486 -22.61 -12.18 3.85
N ARG A 487 -22.83 -11.08 4.57
CA ARG A 487 -22.32 -9.73 4.27
C ARG A 487 -21.19 -9.28 5.19
N ASN A 488 -20.56 -10.21 5.91
CA ASN A 488 -19.45 -9.95 6.81
C ASN A 488 -19.75 -8.87 7.88
N HIS A 489 -21.01 -8.77 8.32
CA HIS A 489 -21.49 -7.74 9.24
C HIS A 489 -21.31 -6.30 8.71
N SER A 490 -21.16 -6.12 7.39
CA SER A 490 -20.98 -4.81 6.76
C SER A 490 -22.32 -4.14 6.49
N ASP A 491 -22.65 -3.09 7.23
CA ASP A 491 -23.88 -2.31 7.03
C ASP A 491 -23.89 -1.56 5.68
N GLY A 492 -22.70 -1.27 5.13
CA GLY A 492 -22.55 -0.72 3.78
C GLY A 492 -23.07 -1.66 2.70
N VAL A 493 -22.87 -2.98 2.85
CA VAL A 493 -23.40 -4.00 1.94
C VAL A 493 -24.92 -4.10 2.08
N LEU A 494 -25.45 -4.05 3.31
CA LEU A 494 -26.89 -4.10 3.58
C LEU A 494 -27.64 -2.98 2.86
N ILE A 495 -27.20 -1.72 3.04
CA ILE A 495 -27.82 -0.55 2.41
C ILE A 495 -27.80 -0.68 0.88
N ALA A 496 -26.67 -1.11 0.31
CA ALA A 496 -26.55 -1.30 -1.12
C ALA A 496 -27.49 -2.40 -1.66
N CYS A 497 -27.66 -3.50 -0.93
CA CYS A 497 -28.57 -4.58 -1.30
C CYS A 497 -30.04 -4.16 -1.19
N LEU A 498 -30.43 -3.43 -0.14
CA LEU A 498 -31.78 -2.86 0.01
C LEU A 498 -32.11 -1.92 -1.15
N ALA A 499 -31.17 -1.04 -1.53
CA ALA A 499 -31.34 -0.15 -2.67
C ALA A 499 -31.49 -0.91 -3.99
N ALA A 500 -30.75 -2.01 -4.18
CA ALA A 500 -30.88 -2.87 -5.35
C ALA A 500 -32.26 -3.57 -5.40
N LEU A 501 -32.69 -4.20 -4.30
CA LEU A 501 -33.98 -4.89 -4.20
C LEU A 501 -35.16 -3.97 -4.49
N ARG A 502 -35.15 -2.74 -3.94
CA ARG A 502 -36.18 -1.73 -4.20
C ARG A 502 -36.22 -1.26 -5.64
N LYS A 503 -35.07 -1.20 -6.30
CA LYS A 503 -35.00 -0.84 -7.71
C LYS A 503 -35.56 -1.96 -8.59
N ILE A 504 -35.20 -3.20 -8.30
CA ILE A 504 -35.71 -4.38 -9.00
C ILE A 504 -37.23 -4.50 -8.79
N SER A 505 -37.73 -4.32 -7.56
CA SER A 505 -39.17 -4.42 -7.28
C SER A 505 -39.98 -3.34 -7.97
N ALA A 506 -39.44 -2.12 -8.09
CA ALA A 506 -40.07 -1.04 -8.84
C ALA A 506 -40.25 -1.36 -10.33
N ASN A 507 -39.33 -2.14 -10.92
CA ASN A 507 -39.33 -2.46 -12.35
C ASN A 507 -39.98 -3.81 -12.70
N CYS A 508 -39.89 -4.80 -11.81
CA CYS A 508 -40.33 -6.18 -12.05
C CYS A 508 -41.51 -6.60 -11.17
N GLY A 509 -41.97 -5.75 -10.24
CA GLY A 509 -42.95 -6.10 -9.22
C GLY A 509 -42.35 -6.84 -8.03
N THR A 510 -43.19 -7.13 -7.03
CA THR A 510 -42.78 -7.69 -5.73
C THR A 510 -42.90 -9.20 -5.60
N LYS A 511 -43.55 -9.87 -6.56
CA LYS A 511 -43.88 -11.31 -6.49
C LYS A 511 -42.70 -12.20 -6.07
N VAL A 512 -41.52 -12.00 -6.66
CA VAL A 512 -40.34 -12.82 -6.35
C VAL A 512 -39.83 -12.60 -4.91
N ILE A 513 -40.05 -11.41 -4.35
CA ILE A 513 -39.69 -11.07 -2.97
C ILE A 513 -40.75 -11.60 -2.00
N GLU A 514 -42.03 -11.55 -2.38
CA GLU A 514 -43.15 -12.17 -1.66
C GLU A 514 -42.94 -13.70 -1.55
N ASP A 515 -42.58 -14.36 -2.65
CA ASP A 515 -42.31 -15.80 -2.69
C ASP A 515 -41.12 -16.21 -1.78
N LEU A 516 -40.20 -15.28 -1.50
CA LEU A 516 -39.09 -15.46 -0.57
C LEU A 516 -39.42 -15.05 0.88
N GLY A 517 -40.63 -14.53 1.13
CA GLY A 517 -41.07 -14.07 2.45
C GLY A 517 -40.30 -12.85 2.97
N ALA A 518 -39.80 -11.99 2.08
CA ALA A 518 -38.86 -10.90 2.42
C ALA A 518 -39.40 -9.50 2.11
N MET A 519 -40.71 -9.30 2.25
CA MET A 519 -41.39 -8.04 1.90
C MET A 519 -41.00 -6.85 2.79
N ASP A 520 -40.61 -7.15 4.03
CA ASP A 520 -40.04 -6.20 4.99
C ASP A 520 -38.73 -5.54 4.53
N LEU A 521 -38.05 -6.08 3.52
CA LEU A 521 -36.89 -5.45 2.87
C LEU A 521 -37.27 -4.31 1.92
N VAL A 522 -38.48 -4.32 1.36
CA VAL A 522 -38.89 -3.41 0.27
C VAL A 522 -40.13 -2.56 0.56
N GLU A 523 -41.07 -3.02 1.39
CA GLU A 523 -42.29 -2.25 1.71
C GLU A 523 -42.05 -1.07 2.67
N PRO A 524 -41.31 -1.23 3.80
CA PRO A 524 -41.08 -0.12 4.73
C PRO A 524 -40.24 0.99 4.11
N ARG A 525 -39.96 2.09 4.83
CA ARG A 525 -38.94 3.04 4.35
C ARG A 525 -37.56 2.37 4.44
N LEU A 526 -36.62 2.82 3.62
CA LEU A 526 -35.27 2.24 3.58
C LEU A 526 -34.60 2.22 4.97
N LEU A 527 -34.80 3.29 5.75
CA LEU A 527 -34.28 3.38 7.12
C LEU A 527 -34.91 2.32 8.04
N ASP A 528 -36.22 2.09 7.93
CA ASP A 528 -36.92 1.12 8.77
C ASP A 528 -36.44 -0.31 8.46
N SER A 529 -36.31 -0.66 7.17
CA SER A 529 -35.70 -1.94 6.75
C SER A 529 -34.24 -2.06 7.18
N PHE A 530 -33.48 -0.96 7.14
CA PHE A 530 -32.10 -0.95 7.58
C PHE A 530 -31.97 -1.25 9.09
N LEU A 531 -32.77 -0.59 9.93
CA LEU A 531 -32.76 -0.78 11.38
C LEU A 531 -33.16 -2.20 11.79
N LEU A 532 -34.07 -2.84 11.05
CA LEU A 532 -34.48 -4.23 11.30
C LEU A 532 -33.33 -5.24 11.11
N TYR A 533 -32.41 -4.96 10.18
CA TYR A 533 -31.39 -5.91 9.72
C TYR A 533 -29.95 -5.47 10.00
N SER A 534 -29.76 -4.28 10.59
CA SER A 534 -28.45 -3.74 10.94
C SER A 534 -27.76 -4.62 11.99
N SER A 535 -26.45 -4.79 11.81
CA SER A 535 -25.61 -5.55 12.76
C SER A 535 -25.32 -4.75 14.03
N ARG A 536 -25.44 -3.42 13.95
CA ARG A 536 -25.27 -2.50 15.07
C ARG A 536 -26.62 -2.26 15.72
N GLN A 537 -26.92 -3.05 16.75
CA GLN A 537 -27.96 -2.68 17.70
C GLN A 537 -27.44 -1.47 18.49
N GLU A 538 -27.82 -0.25 18.09
CA GLU A 538 -27.82 0.85 19.05
C GLU A 538 -28.84 0.50 20.12
N SER A 539 -28.36 0.09 21.31
CA SER A 539 -29.22 -0.03 22.47
C SER A 539 -29.65 1.38 22.88
N TYR A 540 -30.83 1.79 22.46
CA TYR A 540 -31.52 2.92 23.09
C TYR A 540 -32.05 2.44 24.45
N VAL A 541 -31.19 2.52 25.47
CA VAL A 541 -31.60 2.52 26.89
C VAL A 541 -31.16 3.85 27.49
#